data_AF-A0A2T2TZ68-F1
#
_entry.id   AF-A0A2T2TZ68-F1
#
_cell.length_a   1.000
_cell.length_b   1.000
_cell.length_c   1.000
_cell.angle_alpha   90.00
_cell.angle_beta   90.00
_cell.angle_gamma   90.00
#
_symmetry.space_group_name_H-M   'P 1'
#
loop_
_entity.id
_entity.type
_entity.pdbx_description
1 polymer ?
#
loop_
_entity_poly.entity_id
_entity_poly.type
_entity_poly.pdbx_seq_one_letter_code
_entity_poly.pdbx_strand_id
1 'polypeptide(L)'
;MKSKLTLRLDEDLKERAEQLADRRGTTVSKIMEEHLRVLLHEETGRSEGKEADSMDSDARASESLNTVPSDLPPRTQRMLDEIGPATESLDLDEDTRAWVEAAHEKHK
;
A
#
# COMPACT_ATOMS: atom_id res chain seq x y z
N MET A 1 -9.05 25.82 -14.75
CA MET A 1 -8.71 25.66 -16.19
C MET A 1 -7.88 24.39 -16.34
N LYS A 2 -8.00 23.64 -17.44
CA LYS A 2 -7.19 22.44 -17.66
C LYS A 2 -5.89 22.84 -18.37
N SER A 3 -4.75 22.55 -17.76
CA SER A 3 -3.42 22.76 -18.36
C SER A 3 -3.05 21.58 -19.24
N LYS A 4 -2.43 21.84 -20.40
CA LYS A 4 -1.94 20.81 -21.31
C LYS A 4 -0.46 20.57 -21.07
N LEU A 5 -0.09 19.33 -20.73
CA LEU A 5 1.29 18.86 -20.65
C LEU A 5 1.57 17.93 -21.83
N THR A 6 2.69 18.14 -22.51
CA THR A 6 3.15 17.26 -23.59
C THR A 6 4.37 16.48 -23.09
N LEU A 7 4.29 15.15 -23.12
CA LEU A 7 5.35 14.25 -22.71
C LEU A 7 5.95 13.58 -23.95
N ARG A 8 7.27 13.40 -23.96
CA ARG A 8 7.94 12.52 -24.92
C ARG A 8 8.14 11.17 -24.25
N LEU A 9 7.58 10.14 -24.85
CA LEU A 9 7.61 8.76 -24.36
C LEU A 9 8.06 7.87 -25.52
N ASP A 10 8.65 6.74 -25.19
CA ASP A 10 8.95 5.70 -26.16
C ASP A 10 7.65 5.19 -26.80
N GLU A 11 7.74 4.80 -28.07
CA GLU A 11 6.59 4.38 -28.87
C GLU A 11 5.87 3.17 -28.23
N ASP A 12 6.63 2.17 -27.78
CA ASP A 12 6.10 0.99 -27.09
C ASP A 12 5.35 1.34 -25.81
N LEU A 13 5.83 2.36 -25.08
CA LEU A 13 5.26 2.78 -23.80
C LEU A 13 3.98 3.57 -24.02
N LYS A 14 3.95 4.39 -25.08
CA LYS A 14 2.73 5.06 -25.55
C LYS A 14 1.66 4.05 -25.95
N GLU A 15 2.01 3.03 -26.75
CA GLU A 15 1.06 2.01 -27.20
C GLU A 15 0.47 1.23 -26.01
N ARG A 16 1.32 0.83 -25.06
CA ARG A 16 0.86 0.16 -23.83
C ARG A 16 -0.06 1.05 -22.99
N ALA A 17 0.20 2.35 -22.93
CA ALA A 17 -0.64 3.29 -22.22
C ALA A 17 -2.01 3.44 -22.89
N GLU A 18 -2.07 3.49 -24.22
CA GLU A 18 -3.32 3.50 -24.98
C GLU A 18 -4.12 2.22 -24.77
N GLN A 19 -3.48 1.04 -24.88
CA GLN A 19 -4.14 -0.25 -24.60
C GLN A 19 -4.64 -0.36 -23.15
N LEU A 20 -3.93 0.23 -22.19
CA LEU A 20 -4.39 0.28 -20.79
C LEU A 20 -5.62 1.18 -20.64
N ALA A 21 -5.65 2.31 -21.34
CA ALA A 21 -6.77 3.24 -21.33
C ALA A 21 -8.03 2.60 -21.94
N ASP A 22 -7.87 1.92 -23.08
CA ASP A 22 -8.96 1.22 -23.77
C ASP A 22 -9.57 0.10 -22.90
N ARG A 23 -8.72 -0.74 -22.29
CA ARG A 23 -9.19 -1.81 -21.38
C ARG A 23 -9.97 -1.28 -20.19
N ARG A 24 -9.64 -0.08 -19.71
CA ARG A 24 -10.31 0.56 -18.58
C ARG A 24 -11.48 1.45 -19.00
N GLY A 25 -11.73 1.63 -20.30
CA GLY A 25 -12.73 2.57 -20.81
C GLY A 25 -12.45 4.03 -20.41
N THR A 26 -11.16 4.39 -20.26
CA THR A 26 -10.73 5.74 -19.87
C THR A 26 -9.75 6.31 -20.89
N THR A 27 -9.20 7.50 -20.61
CA THR A 27 -8.17 8.12 -21.47
C THR A 27 -6.81 8.09 -20.79
N VAL A 28 -5.74 8.04 -21.58
CA VAL A 28 -4.35 8.07 -21.08
C VAL A 28 -4.12 9.27 -20.16
N SER A 29 -4.65 10.45 -20.52
CA SER A 29 -4.52 11.65 -19.69
C SER A 29 -5.17 11.50 -18.32
N LYS A 30 -6.31 10.79 -18.22
CA LYS A 30 -7.01 10.58 -16.95
C LYS A 30 -6.23 9.63 -16.04
N ILE A 31 -5.64 8.57 -16.63
CA ILE A 31 -4.76 7.64 -15.91
C ILE A 31 -3.53 8.39 -15.39
N MET A 32 -2.90 9.22 -16.22
CA MET A 32 -1.74 10.00 -15.82
C MET A 32 -2.06 11.04 -14.74
N GLU A 33 -3.23 11.70 -14.84
CA GLU A 33 -3.70 12.64 -13.82
C GLU A 33 -3.88 11.96 -12.46
N GLU A 34 -4.50 10.78 -12.44
CA GLU A 34 -4.68 9.99 -11.22
C GLU A 34 -3.35 9.53 -10.64
N HIS A 35 -2.44 9.04 -11.49
CA HIS A 35 -1.12 8.61 -11.06
C HIS A 35 -0.29 9.75 -10.46
N LEU A 36 -0.25 10.91 -11.12
CA LEU A 36 0.41 12.11 -10.61
C LEU A 36 -0.21 12.57 -9.30
N ARG A 37 -1.53 12.46 -9.13
CA ARG A 37 -2.21 12.82 -7.88
C ARG A 37 -1.74 11.94 -6.72
N VAL A 38 -1.59 10.63 -6.94
CA VAL A 38 -1.09 9.70 -5.91
C VAL A 38 0.36 10.03 -5.55
N LEU A 39 1.23 10.18 -6.54
CA LEU A 39 2.66 10.47 -6.32
C LEU A 39 2.89 11.79 -5.57
N LEU A 40 2.16 12.85 -5.94
CA LEU A 40 2.30 14.15 -5.29
C LEU A 40 1.69 14.19 -3.88
N HIS A 41 0.62 13.42 -3.62
CA HIS A 41 0.03 13.35 -2.28
C HIS A 41 0.97 12.67 -1.29
N GLU A 42 1.66 11.62 -1.71
CA GLU A 42 2.69 10.95 -0.90
C GLU A 42 3.90 11.85 -0.62
N GLU A 43 4.29 12.72 -1.56
CA GLU A 43 5.37 13.69 -1.37
C GLU A 43 4.99 14.77 -0.36
N THR A 44 3.75 15.27 -0.41
CA THR A 44 3.26 16.31 0.51
C THR A 44 3.13 15.77 1.94
N GLY A 45 2.67 14.52 2.12
CA GLY A 45 2.60 13.87 3.43
C GLY A 45 3.97 13.51 4.03
N ARG A 46 5.04 13.51 3.23
CA ARG A 46 6.40 13.22 3.70
C ARG A 46 7.15 14.48 4.16
N SER A 47 6.69 15.68 3.79
CA SER A 47 7.41 16.93 4.02
C SER A 47 6.85 17.80 5.15
N GLU A 48 5.71 17.44 5.75
CA GLU A 48 5.10 18.16 6.87
C GLU A 48 4.85 17.21 8.06
N GLY A 49 5.92 16.87 8.79
CA GLY A 49 5.85 15.87 9.87
C GLY A 49 6.96 16.00 10.91
N LYS A 50 7.17 17.23 11.40
CA LYS A 50 7.97 17.61 12.57
C LYS A 50 7.23 18.85 13.13
N GLU A 51 6.78 18.98 14.37
CA GLU A 51 7.17 18.43 15.68
C GLU A 51 6.02 18.62 16.70
N ALA A 52 6.21 18.09 17.92
CA ALA A 52 5.39 18.14 19.14
C ALA A 52 4.39 16.98 19.32
N ASP A 53 4.38 16.21 20.40
CA ASP A 53 4.94 16.45 21.73
C ASP A 53 5.32 15.14 22.44
N SER A 54 6.33 15.29 23.27
CA SER A 54 6.91 14.37 24.24
C SER A 54 5.86 13.72 25.15
N MET A 55 5.95 12.40 25.33
CA MET A 55 5.71 11.80 26.63
C MET A 55 6.48 10.49 26.77
N ASP A 56 7.51 10.59 27.61
CA ASP A 56 8.25 9.51 28.25
C ASP A 56 7.28 8.50 28.89
N SER A 57 7.49 7.21 28.65
CA SER A 57 7.10 6.11 29.54
C SER A 57 7.82 4.84 29.11
N ASP A 58 9.01 4.71 29.67
CA ASP A 58 9.75 3.46 29.85
C ASP A 58 8.83 2.35 30.39
N ALA A 59 8.45 1.36 29.56
CA ALA A 59 7.91 0.08 30.03
C ALA A 59 7.94 -1.00 28.93
N ARG A 60 9.02 -1.78 28.96
CA ARG A 60 9.06 -3.21 28.60
C ARG A 60 8.77 -3.57 27.14
N ALA A 61 9.88 -3.75 26.43
CA ALA A 61 10.02 -4.79 25.43
C ALA A 61 9.40 -6.12 25.93
N SER A 62 8.77 -6.83 24.98
CA SER A 62 8.23 -8.19 25.08
C SER A 62 6.92 -8.39 25.85
N GLU A 63 5.80 -7.96 25.30
CA GLU A 63 4.53 -8.72 25.32
C GLU A 63 3.46 -7.86 24.63
N SER A 64 3.24 -8.11 23.33
CA SER A 64 1.97 -7.92 22.63
C SER A 64 2.22 -7.62 21.14
N LEU A 65 2.39 -8.66 20.35
CA LEU A 65 2.23 -8.58 18.89
C LEU A 65 0.77 -8.78 18.46
N ASN A 66 -0.18 -8.79 19.42
CA ASN A 66 -1.60 -9.08 19.19
C ASN A 66 -2.55 -7.98 19.67
N THR A 67 -2.05 -6.85 20.20
CA THR A 67 -2.93 -5.73 20.54
C THR A 67 -3.18 -4.87 19.31
N VAL A 68 -4.41 -4.96 18.81
CA VAL A 68 -4.98 -4.00 17.87
C VAL A 68 -4.76 -2.59 18.43
N PRO A 69 -4.10 -1.67 17.70
CA PRO A 69 -4.02 -0.28 18.10
C PRO A 69 -5.43 0.27 18.26
N SER A 70 -5.76 0.81 19.43
CA SER A 70 -7.11 1.32 19.73
C SER A 70 -7.46 2.61 18.96
N ASP A 71 -6.49 3.21 18.27
CA ASP A 71 -6.65 4.45 17.51
C ASP A 71 -6.59 4.20 15.98
N LEU A 72 -7.49 3.34 15.50
CA LEU A 72 -7.66 3.08 14.07
C LEU A 72 -8.78 3.95 13.49
N PRO A 73 -8.62 4.51 12.27
CA PRO A 73 -9.71 5.20 11.57
C PRO A 73 -10.97 4.31 11.43
N PRO A 74 -12.18 4.88 11.39
CA PRO A 74 -13.43 4.10 11.41
C PRO A 74 -13.54 3.05 10.31
N ARG A 75 -12.97 3.33 9.13
CA ARG A 75 -12.91 2.38 8.01
C ARG A 75 -12.02 1.18 8.33
N THR A 76 -10.88 1.42 8.99
CA THR A 76 -9.89 0.40 9.32
C THR A 76 -10.39 -0.49 10.47
N GLN A 77 -11.10 0.07 11.44
CA GLN A 77 -11.76 -0.72 12.49
C GLN A 77 -12.78 -1.69 11.91
N ARG A 78 -13.68 -1.22 11.03
CA ARG A 78 -14.66 -2.09 10.35
C ARG A 78 -14.00 -3.21 9.55
N MET A 79 -12.93 -2.88 8.83
CA MET A 79 -12.20 -3.87 8.04
C MET A 79 -11.55 -4.93 8.95
N LEU A 80 -11.05 -4.54 10.11
CA LEU A 80 -10.46 -5.48 11.06
C LEU A 80 -11.51 -6.39 11.70
N ASP A 81 -12.68 -5.85 12.02
CA ASP A 81 -13.82 -6.64 12.50
C ASP A 81 -14.28 -7.67 11.44
N GLU A 82 -14.21 -7.30 10.15
CA GLU A 82 -14.51 -8.20 9.02
C GLU A 82 -13.44 -9.28 8.80
N ILE A 83 -12.17 -8.96 9.01
CA ILE A 83 -11.04 -9.90 8.87
C ILE A 83 -11.01 -10.92 10.01
N GLY A 84 -11.41 -10.49 11.22
CA GLY A 84 -11.38 -11.33 12.42
C GLY A 84 -9.95 -11.57 12.95
N PRO A 85 -9.83 -12.25 14.10
CA PRO A 85 -8.53 -12.54 14.70
C PRO A 85 -7.72 -13.49 13.81
N ALA A 86 -6.41 -13.23 13.70
CA ALA A 86 -5.50 -14.12 12.99
C ALA A 86 -5.54 -15.51 13.64
N THR A 87 -5.90 -16.53 12.87
CA THR A 87 -5.86 -17.93 13.32
C THR A 87 -4.44 -18.45 13.22
N GLU A 88 -3.93 -19.08 14.29
CA GLU A 88 -2.56 -19.61 14.34
C GLU A 88 -2.25 -20.72 13.32
N SER A 89 -3.29 -21.31 12.72
CA SER A 89 -3.14 -22.30 11.66
C SER A 89 -3.85 -21.81 10.39
N LEU A 90 -3.06 -21.55 9.36
CA LEU A 90 -3.54 -21.47 7.99
C LEU A 90 -3.49 -22.89 7.42
N ASP A 91 -4.61 -23.37 6.86
CA ASP A 91 -4.63 -24.62 6.11
C ASP A 91 -3.96 -24.40 4.75
N LEU A 92 -2.63 -24.52 4.75
CA LEU A 92 -1.82 -24.38 3.55
C LEU A 92 -1.70 -25.73 2.86
N ASP A 93 -1.93 -25.73 1.54
CA ASP A 93 -1.60 -26.86 0.70
C ASP A 93 -0.08 -27.13 0.68
N GLU A 94 0.28 -28.32 0.21
CA GLU A 94 1.65 -28.82 0.23
C GLU A 94 2.62 -27.96 -0.61
N ASP A 95 2.16 -27.41 -1.73
CA ASP A 95 2.97 -26.57 -2.62
C ASP A 95 3.21 -25.19 -1.99
N THR A 96 2.18 -24.58 -1.41
CA THR A 96 2.29 -23.31 -0.70
C THR A 96 3.19 -23.43 0.52
N ARG A 97 3.10 -24.54 1.27
CA ARG A 97 3.98 -24.79 2.43
C ARG A 97 5.45 -24.89 1.99
N ALA A 98 5.74 -25.63 0.93
CA ALA A 98 7.09 -25.79 0.41
C ALA A 98 7.68 -24.45 -0.06
N TRP A 99 6.86 -23.59 -0.67
CA TRP A 99 7.29 -22.24 -1.08
C TRP A 99 7.64 -21.34 0.11
N VAL A 100 6.81 -21.34 1.17
CA VAL A 100 7.07 -20.56 2.39
C VAL A 100 8.34 -21.02 3.09
N GLU A 101 8.56 -22.33 3.19
CA GLU A 101 9.76 -22.91 3.80
C GLU A 101 11.03 -22.56 3.02
N ALA A 102 11.01 -22.68 1.69
CA ALA A 102 12.13 -22.29 0.83
C ALA A 102 12.44 -20.78 0.90
N ALA A 103 11.42 -19.94 1.01
CA ALA A 103 11.61 -18.50 1.20
C ALA A 103 12.26 -18.20 2.56
N HIS A 104 11.84 -18.90 3.62
CA HIS A 104 12.43 -18.74 4.95
C HIS A 104 13.90 -19.21 4.99
N GLU A 105 14.24 -20.28 4.29
CA GLU A 105 15.63 -20.78 4.20
C GLU A 105 16.57 -19.83 3.44
N LYS A 106 16.08 -19.19 2.36
CA LYS A 106 16.85 -18.21 1.58
C LYS A 106 17.20 -16.93 2.36
N HIS A 107 16.36 -16.56 3.33
CA HIS A 107 16.50 -15.34 4.11
C HIS A 107 17.06 -15.57 5.53
N LYS A 108 17.60 -16.77 5.78
CA LYS A 108 18.34 -17.13 6.99
C LYS A 108 19.83 -16.79 6.86
#